data_AF-A0A6J6HJ85-F1
#
_entry.id   AF-A0A6J6HJ85-F1
#
_cell.length_a   1.000
_cell.length_b   1.000
_cell.length_c   1.000
_cell.angle_alpha   90.00
_cell.angle_beta   90.00
_cell.angle_gamma   90.00
#
_symmetry.space_group_name_H-M   'P 1'
#
loop_
_entity.id
_entity.type
_entity.pdbx_description
1 polymer ?
#
loop_
_entity_poly.entity_id
_entity_poly.type
_entity_poly.pdbx_seq_one_letter_code
_entity_poly.pdbx_strand_id
1 'polypeptide(L)'
;MCTATSVKKSTGTFKVDKKTGLVTFTPKSGWTGVTKVPYIVRDSYGALAAAIITVTIKPAAYLELKELAWTGAKPALKSHPAVKVPDSSLGNGKTVATMRIPKLGSNWQQTVLNGISQKNLSTGLGYYPGTALPGALGNFAVAGHRITRGHPFLNLDRLVTGDSIAVQVGNKIYLYKVTSTKVVEPTSVSVIFPVPGNLKGIASGAILTLTTCTPKNSAEKRLIVHAALDSILDAATAPNKFKSKA
;
A
#
# COMPACT_ATOMS: atom_id res chain seq x y z
N MET A 1 -7.70 -25.32 31.74
CA MET A 1 -7.06 -24.67 30.57
C MET A 1 -6.98 -23.17 30.82
N CYS A 2 -5.87 -22.51 30.49
CA CYS A 2 -5.69 -21.09 30.78
C CYS A 2 -6.56 -20.25 29.82
N THR A 3 -7.60 -19.60 30.33
CA THR A 3 -8.56 -18.75 29.58
C THR A 3 -8.21 -17.26 29.71
N ALA A 4 -6.94 -16.96 29.96
CA ALA A 4 -6.49 -15.60 30.21
C ALA A 4 -6.68 -14.72 28.96
N THR A 5 -7.46 -13.64 29.11
CA THR A 5 -7.67 -12.67 28.03
C THR A 5 -6.73 -11.48 28.10
N SER A 6 -5.72 -11.54 28.98
CA SER A 6 -4.61 -10.60 28.99
C SER A 6 -3.33 -11.31 29.40
N VAL A 7 -2.23 -10.99 28.71
CA VAL A 7 -0.89 -11.51 28.98
C VAL A 7 0.07 -10.33 29.09
N LYS A 8 0.69 -10.15 30.26
CA LYS A 8 1.73 -9.15 30.48
C LYS A 8 3.11 -9.78 30.24
N LYS A 9 3.95 -9.10 29.46
CA LYS A 9 5.35 -9.44 29.23
C LYS A 9 6.24 -8.24 29.56
N SER A 10 7.54 -8.47 29.69
CA SER A 10 8.53 -7.39 29.84
C SER A 10 8.51 -6.37 28.68
N THR A 11 8.02 -6.79 27.50
CA THR A 11 7.90 -5.97 26.28
C THR A 11 6.62 -5.13 26.22
N GLY A 12 5.58 -5.50 26.96
CA GLY A 12 4.25 -4.89 26.85
C GLY A 12 3.12 -5.86 27.20
N THR A 13 1.87 -5.43 27.00
CA THR A 13 0.68 -6.20 27.39
C THR A 13 -0.17 -6.53 26.17
N PHE A 14 -0.55 -7.81 26.03
CA PHE A 14 -1.56 -8.27 25.08
C PHE A 14 -2.93 -8.34 25.77
N LYS A 15 -3.99 -7.96 25.05
CA LYS A 15 -5.39 -8.12 25.46
C LYS A 15 -6.23 -8.59 24.28
N VAL A 16 -7.16 -9.51 24.53
CA VAL A 16 -8.15 -9.95 23.54
C VAL A 16 -9.54 -9.49 23.94
N ASP A 17 -10.26 -8.90 22.99
CA ASP A 17 -11.69 -8.62 23.12
C ASP A 17 -12.47 -9.92 22.93
N LYS A 18 -13.23 -10.35 23.94
CA LYS A 18 -13.97 -11.62 23.92
C LYS A 18 -15.17 -11.63 22.96
N LYS A 19 -15.69 -10.46 22.57
CA LYS A 19 -16.83 -10.33 21.66
C LYS A 19 -16.39 -10.32 20.21
N THR A 20 -15.29 -9.62 19.92
CA THR A 20 -14.82 -9.42 18.53
C THR A 20 -13.64 -10.31 18.15
N GLY A 21 -12.93 -10.89 19.12
CA GLY A 21 -11.70 -11.63 18.91
C GLY A 21 -10.48 -10.76 18.59
N LEU A 22 -10.62 -9.43 18.59
CA LEU A 22 -9.53 -8.50 18.27
C LEU A 22 -8.46 -8.53 19.38
N VAL A 23 -7.19 -8.72 18.98
CA VAL A 23 -6.05 -8.68 19.89
C VAL A 23 -5.33 -7.34 19.79
N THR A 24 -5.20 -6.65 20.93
CA THR A 24 -4.45 -5.39 21.07
C THR A 24 -3.15 -5.64 21.83
N PHE A 25 -2.05 -5.06 21.36
CA PHE A 25 -0.77 -5.02 22.07
C PHE A 25 -0.43 -3.58 22.46
N THR A 26 -0.21 -3.35 23.76
CA THR A 26 0.28 -2.09 24.30
C THR A 26 1.75 -2.26 24.70
N PRO A 27 2.72 -1.69 23.94
CA PRO A 27 4.13 -1.80 24.30
C PRO A 27 4.44 -1.11 25.62
N LYS A 28 5.47 -1.58 26.32
CA LYS A 28 6.08 -0.80 27.39
C LYS A 28 6.61 0.51 26.80
N SER A 29 6.47 1.63 27.52
CA SER A 29 6.97 2.93 27.06
C SER A 29 8.42 2.83 26.61
N GLY A 30 8.73 3.36 25.42
CA GLY A 30 10.05 3.35 24.80
C GLY A 30 10.52 1.98 24.25
N TRP A 31 9.74 0.90 24.43
CA TRP A 31 10.14 -0.41 23.92
C TRP A 31 9.93 -0.50 22.41
N THR A 32 10.96 -1.01 21.73
CA THR A 32 10.97 -1.28 20.30
C THR A 32 11.57 -2.67 20.08
N GLY A 33 11.23 -3.31 18.96
CA GLY A 33 11.62 -4.67 18.64
C GLY A 33 10.43 -5.55 18.31
N VAL A 34 10.66 -6.86 18.36
CA VAL A 34 9.67 -7.89 18.03
C VAL A 34 9.30 -8.66 19.29
N THR A 35 8.01 -8.86 19.54
CA THR A 35 7.52 -9.75 20.61
C THR A 35 6.51 -10.73 20.06
N LYS A 36 6.49 -11.93 20.65
CA LYS A 36 5.63 -13.04 20.24
C LYS A 36 4.79 -13.51 21.42
N VAL A 37 3.54 -13.87 21.17
CA VAL A 37 2.69 -14.57 22.15
C VAL A 37 1.98 -15.73 21.47
N PRO A 38 2.13 -16.97 21.97
CA PRO A 38 1.35 -18.10 21.47
C PRO A 38 -0.11 -17.96 21.92
N TYR A 39 -1.03 -18.44 21.09
CA TYR A 39 -2.46 -18.53 21.42
C TYR A 39 -3.05 -19.82 20.89
N ILE A 40 -4.16 -20.24 21.49
CA ILE A 40 -4.95 -21.39 21.06
C ILE A 40 -6.39 -20.91 20.87
N VAL A 41 -6.99 -21.24 19.73
CA VAL A 41 -8.43 -21.07 19.48
C VAL A 41 -9.13 -22.42 19.58
N ARG A 42 -10.36 -22.40 20.09
CA ARG A 42 -11.26 -23.54 20.14
C ARG A 42 -12.48 -23.23 19.27
N ASP A 43 -12.86 -24.14 18.39
CA ASP A 43 -14.10 -24.02 17.63
C ASP A 43 -15.34 -24.49 18.41
N SER A 44 -16.52 -24.39 17.81
CA SER A 44 -17.79 -24.80 18.42
C SER A 44 -17.91 -26.31 18.63
N TYR A 45 -17.09 -27.12 17.97
CA TYR A 45 -17.06 -28.58 18.09
C TYR A 45 -15.99 -29.04 19.09
N GLY A 46 -15.24 -28.10 19.68
CA GLY A 46 -14.21 -28.37 20.67
C GLY A 46 -12.83 -28.66 20.09
N ALA A 47 -12.63 -28.59 18.77
CA ALA A 47 -11.31 -28.75 18.17
C ALA A 47 -10.43 -27.52 18.45
N LEU A 48 -9.13 -27.77 18.64
CA LEU A 48 -8.14 -26.76 19.02
C LEU A 48 -7.17 -26.47 17.87
N ALA A 49 -6.83 -25.21 17.66
CA ALA A 49 -5.75 -24.78 16.78
C ALA A 49 -4.82 -23.80 17.48
N ALA A 50 -3.51 -23.99 17.37
CA ALA A 50 -2.49 -23.15 17.98
C ALA A 50 -1.77 -22.29 16.93
N ALA A 51 -1.42 -21.06 17.30
CA ALA A 51 -0.65 -20.16 16.45
C ALA A 51 0.12 -19.12 17.30
N ILE A 52 0.96 -18.30 16.66
CA ILE A 52 1.78 -17.29 17.33
C ILE A 52 1.46 -15.91 16.78
N ILE A 53 1.02 -15.00 17.66
CA ILE A 53 0.90 -13.57 17.34
C ILE A 53 2.29 -12.96 17.42
N THR A 54 2.72 -12.28 16.35
CA THR A 54 3.99 -11.55 16.30
C THR A 54 3.69 -10.06 16.15
N VAL A 55 4.19 -9.25 17.09
CA VAL A 55 4.05 -7.79 17.07
C VAL A 55 5.41 -7.14 16.97
N THR A 56 5.55 -6.20 16.04
CA THR A 56 6.78 -5.44 15.81
C THR A 56 6.51 -3.97 16.09
N ILE A 57 7.25 -3.40 17.04
CA ILE A 57 7.22 -1.97 17.36
C ILE A 57 8.56 -1.38 16.90
N LYS A 58 8.55 -0.52 15.88
CA LYS A 58 9.80 0.05 15.35
C LYS A 58 10.27 1.22 16.21
N PRO A 59 11.60 1.44 16.33
CA PRO A 59 12.10 2.73 16.79
C PRO A 59 11.65 3.83 15.83
N ALA A 60 11.37 5.03 16.37
CA ALA A 60 11.18 6.20 15.54
C ALA A 60 12.49 6.46 14.78
N ALA A 61 12.50 6.24 13.47
CA ALA A 61 13.72 6.32 12.67
C ALA A 61 14.19 7.78 12.52
N TYR A 62 15.48 7.99 12.82
CA TYR A 62 16.26 9.19 12.52
C TYR A 62 16.36 9.37 11.00
N LEU A 63 16.18 10.60 10.51
CA LEU A 63 16.38 10.96 9.10
C LEU A 63 17.88 10.90 8.76
N GLU A 64 18.26 10.18 7.70
CA GLU A 64 19.56 10.43 7.06
C GLU A 64 19.48 11.73 6.26
N LEU A 65 20.12 12.78 6.79
CA LEU A 65 20.48 13.98 6.04
C LEU A 65 21.93 13.84 5.59
N LYS A 66 22.18 13.65 4.29
CA LYS A 66 23.47 13.98 3.71
C LYS A 66 23.60 15.50 3.62
N GLU A 67 24.66 15.98 4.25
CA GLU A 67 25.17 17.35 4.33
C GLU A 67 24.29 18.42 4.99
N LEU A 68 24.50 18.61 6.29
CA LEU A 68 24.71 19.95 6.87
C LEU A 68 25.71 19.83 8.02
N ALA A 69 26.78 20.61 7.96
CA ALA A 69 27.69 20.83 9.07
C ALA A 69 26.92 21.30 10.31
N TRP A 70 27.24 20.74 11.48
CA TRP A 70 26.54 21.02 12.72
C TRP A 70 27.31 22.01 13.61
N THR A 71 26.72 23.20 13.80
CA THR A 71 27.20 24.31 14.66
C THR A 71 26.57 24.31 16.07
N GLY A 72 26.24 23.13 16.63
CA GLY A 72 25.94 23.01 18.07
C GLY A 72 24.54 23.40 18.56
N ALA A 73 23.61 23.85 17.70
CA ALA A 73 22.28 24.30 18.16
C ALA A 73 21.15 23.34 17.78
N LYS A 74 20.69 22.47 18.71
CA LYS A 74 19.63 21.44 18.51
C LYS A 74 18.47 21.96 17.65
N PRO A 75 18.11 21.33 16.52
CA PRO A 75 17.00 21.82 15.72
C PRO A 75 15.72 21.29 16.34
N ALA A 76 14.74 22.16 16.56
CA ALA A 76 13.40 21.72 16.92
C ALA A 76 12.86 20.80 15.80
N LEU A 77 12.51 19.57 16.15
CA LEU A 77 11.84 18.63 15.26
C LEU A 77 10.54 19.26 14.77
N LYS A 78 10.48 19.62 13.49
CA LYS A 78 9.20 19.93 12.85
C LYS A 78 8.38 18.64 12.84
N SER A 79 7.21 18.67 13.47
CA SER A 79 6.27 17.57 13.52
C SER A 79 5.97 17.08 12.10
N HIS A 80 6.33 15.83 11.79
CA HIS A 80 5.79 15.15 10.62
C HIS A 80 4.31 14.87 10.86
N PRO A 81 3.44 15.06 9.86
CA PRO A 81 2.04 14.68 9.99
C PRO A 81 1.95 13.19 10.36
N ALA A 82 1.13 12.89 11.37
CA ALA A 82 0.90 11.53 11.85
C ALA A 82 0.59 10.59 10.67
N VAL A 83 1.24 9.42 10.65
CA VAL A 83 0.91 8.34 9.72
C VAL A 83 -0.50 7.86 10.05
N LYS A 84 -1.50 8.37 9.33
CA LYS A 84 -2.83 7.74 9.29
C LYS A 84 -2.66 6.38 8.61
N VAL A 85 -2.91 5.32 9.37
CA VAL A 85 -3.20 3.99 8.82
C VAL A 85 -4.35 4.15 7.81
N PRO A 86 -4.32 3.46 6.64
CA PRO A 86 -5.36 3.56 5.63
C PRO A 86 -6.75 3.42 6.23
N ASP A 87 -7.61 4.37 5.88
CA ASP A 87 -8.99 4.30 6.26
C ASP A 87 -9.67 3.14 5.51
N SER A 88 -9.88 2.03 6.20
CA SER A 88 -10.70 0.92 5.73
C SER A 88 -12.20 1.29 5.65
N SER A 89 -12.59 2.54 5.94
CA SER A 89 -13.97 3.02 5.85
C SER A 89 -14.42 3.44 4.45
N LEU A 90 -13.51 3.57 3.47
CA LEU A 90 -13.91 3.84 2.09
C LEU A 90 -14.81 2.70 1.62
N GLY A 91 -16.11 2.95 1.43
CA GLY A 91 -17.02 1.93 0.92
C GLY A 91 -16.56 1.38 -0.43
N ASN A 92 -16.88 0.12 -0.73
CA ASN A 92 -16.59 -0.49 -2.04
C ASN A 92 -17.15 0.39 -3.18
N GLY A 93 -16.37 0.58 -4.23
CA GLY A 93 -16.72 1.41 -5.39
C GLY A 93 -16.57 2.92 -5.17
N LYS A 94 -16.14 3.38 -3.98
CA LYS A 94 -15.81 4.80 -3.76
C LYS A 94 -14.48 5.17 -4.39
N THR A 95 -14.36 6.41 -4.85
CA THR A 95 -13.11 6.93 -5.43
C THR A 95 -12.01 7.01 -4.37
N VAL A 96 -10.87 6.39 -4.69
CA VAL A 96 -9.62 6.47 -3.91
C VAL A 96 -8.74 7.59 -4.46
N ALA A 97 -8.60 7.65 -5.79
CA ALA A 97 -7.71 8.60 -6.46
C ALA A 97 -8.09 8.77 -7.94
N THR A 98 -7.49 9.77 -8.58
CA THR A 98 -7.45 9.90 -10.05
C THR A 98 -6.03 9.65 -10.52
N MET A 99 -5.83 8.74 -11.47
CA MET A 99 -4.52 8.39 -12.01
C MET A 99 -4.32 8.98 -13.40
N ARG A 100 -3.11 9.48 -13.67
CA ARG A 100 -2.64 9.95 -14.97
C ARG A 100 -1.27 9.39 -15.29
N ILE A 101 -1.10 8.93 -16.52
CA ILE A 101 0.16 8.37 -17.01
C ILE A 101 0.45 9.01 -18.36
N PRO A 102 1.25 10.09 -18.43
CA PRO A 102 1.45 10.85 -19.67
C PRO A 102 1.94 10.00 -20.85
N LYS A 103 2.73 8.95 -20.57
CA LYS A 103 3.22 8.01 -21.58
C LYS A 103 2.11 7.23 -22.29
N LEU A 104 0.96 7.05 -21.65
CA LEU A 104 -0.21 6.36 -22.23
C LEU A 104 -1.09 7.31 -23.06
N GLY A 105 -0.79 8.61 -23.05
CA GLY A 105 -1.48 9.64 -23.81
C GLY A 105 -1.68 10.91 -22.99
N SER A 106 -1.65 12.07 -23.65
CA SER A 106 -1.83 13.38 -23.01
C SER A 106 -3.19 13.54 -22.31
N ASN A 107 -4.20 12.79 -22.76
CA ASN A 107 -5.55 12.77 -22.19
C ASN A 107 -5.84 11.51 -21.36
N TRP A 108 -4.90 10.58 -21.24
CA TRP A 108 -5.12 9.37 -20.47
C TRP A 108 -5.29 9.71 -18.99
N GLN A 109 -6.45 9.35 -18.45
CA GLN A 109 -6.84 9.54 -17.06
C GLN A 109 -7.81 8.44 -16.67
N GLN A 110 -7.70 7.93 -15.45
CA GLN A 110 -8.61 6.93 -14.92
C GLN A 110 -8.91 7.19 -13.45
N THR A 111 -10.16 6.94 -13.06
CA THR A 111 -10.54 6.90 -11.64
C THR A 111 -10.11 5.57 -11.05
N VAL A 112 -9.50 5.60 -9.86
CA VAL A 112 -9.20 4.42 -9.05
C VAL A 112 -10.29 4.27 -8.01
N LEU A 113 -11.07 3.21 -8.11
CA LEU A 113 -12.16 2.86 -7.21
C LEU A 113 -11.69 1.87 -6.16
N ASN A 114 -12.22 1.97 -4.93
CA ASN A 114 -11.93 1.00 -3.88
C ASN A 114 -12.54 -0.37 -4.23
N GLY A 115 -11.72 -1.40 -4.39
CA GLY A 115 -12.13 -2.76 -4.66
C GLY A 115 -11.92 -3.20 -6.10
N ILE A 116 -11.59 -4.49 -6.27
CA ILE A 116 -11.26 -5.13 -7.55
C ILE A 116 -12.39 -6.03 -8.09
N SER A 117 -13.64 -5.75 -7.70
CA SER A 117 -14.80 -6.48 -8.22
C SER A 117 -14.95 -6.24 -9.72
N GLN A 118 -15.60 -7.16 -10.44
CA GLN A 118 -15.88 -6.95 -11.86
C GLN A 118 -16.65 -5.65 -12.10
N LYS A 119 -17.59 -5.29 -11.22
CA LYS A 119 -18.36 -4.04 -11.32
C LYS A 119 -17.46 -2.80 -11.26
N ASN A 120 -16.45 -2.79 -10.40
CA ASN A 120 -15.54 -1.65 -10.30
C ASN A 120 -14.58 -1.60 -11.50
N LEU A 121 -14.04 -2.75 -11.90
CA LEU A 121 -13.13 -2.83 -13.03
C LEU A 121 -13.82 -2.54 -14.37
N SER A 122 -15.16 -2.58 -14.45
CA SER A 122 -15.87 -2.14 -15.66
C SER A 122 -15.87 -0.65 -15.92
N THR A 123 -15.62 0.17 -14.90
CA THR A 123 -15.79 1.63 -14.99
C THR A 123 -14.50 2.40 -14.74
N GLY A 124 -13.40 1.70 -14.44
CA GLY A 124 -12.10 2.32 -14.21
C GLY A 124 -11.09 1.34 -13.64
N LEU A 125 -10.17 1.87 -12.84
CA LEU A 125 -9.16 1.09 -12.13
C LEU A 125 -9.67 0.65 -10.76
N GLY A 126 -9.23 -0.51 -10.29
CA GLY A 126 -9.58 -1.04 -8.98
C GLY A 126 -8.38 -1.06 -8.05
N TYR A 127 -8.46 -0.35 -6.93
CA TYR A 127 -7.51 -0.47 -5.83
C TYR A 127 -7.72 -1.79 -5.09
N TYR A 128 -6.62 -2.49 -4.74
CA TYR A 128 -6.65 -3.71 -3.93
C TYR A 128 -6.84 -3.35 -2.44
N PRO A 129 -8.01 -3.64 -1.84
CA PRO A 129 -8.23 -3.34 -0.43
C PRO A 129 -7.24 -4.08 0.47
N GLY A 130 -6.75 -3.40 1.51
CA GLY A 130 -5.75 -3.93 2.44
C GLY A 130 -4.29 -3.68 2.01
N THR A 131 -4.07 -3.10 0.82
CA THR A 131 -2.74 -2.60 0.42
C THR A 131 -2.54 -1.14 0.92
N ALA A 132 -1.41 -0.50 0.63
CA ALA A 132 -1.18 0.88 1.09
C ALA A 132 -2.00 1.89 0.28
N LEU A 133 -2.32 3.06 0.84
CA LEU A 133 -2.92 4.18 0.09
C LEU A 133 -1.86 5.01 -0.64
N PRO A 134 -2.23 5.89 -1.59
CA PRO A 134 -1.28 6.76 -2.27
C PRO A 134 -0.38 7.53 -1.29
N GLY A 135 0.94 7.39 -1.45
CA GLY A 135 1.96 8.07 -0.65
C GLY A 135 2.28 7.40 0.68
N ALA A 136 1.51 6.42 1.11
CA ALA A 136 1.80 5.68 2.33
C ALA A 136 2.93 4.66 2.12
N LEU A 137 3.69 4.39 3.19
CA LEU A 137 4.68 3.31 3.19
C LEU A 137 4.01 1.97 2.89
N GLY A 138 4.67 1.14 2.07
CA GLY A 138 4.10 -0.10 1.58
C GLY A 138 3.88 -0.03 0.08
N ASN A 139 2.80 -0.66 -0.38
CA ASN A 139 2.53 -0.83 -1.80
C ASN A 139 1.08 -0.46 -2.10
N PHE A 140 0.85 0.64 -2.80
CA PHE A 140 -0.45 1.01 -3.36
C PHE A 140 -0.67 0.20 -4.64
N ALA A 141 -1.49 -0.85 -4.55
CA ALA A 141 -1.73 -1.75 -5.67
C ALA A 141 -3.03 -1.42 -6.39
N VAL A 142 -2.99 -1.44 -7.72
CA VAL A 142 -4.11 -1.09 -8.60
C VAL A 142 -4.20 -2.08 -9.77
N ALA A 143 -5.40 -2.60 -10.02
CA ALA A 143 -5.74 -3.43 -11.16
C ALA A 143 -6.46 -2.63 -12.25
N GLY A 144 -6.28 -3.04 -13.50
CA GLY A 144 -7.04 -2.51 -14.63
C GLY A 144 -7.10 -3.48 -15.80
N HIS A 145 -8.19 -3.42 -16.56
CA HIS A 145 -8.34 -4.25 -17.75
C HIS A 145 -7.34 -3.88 -18.85
N ARG A 146 -6.89 -4.91 -19.57
CA ARG A 146 -5.97 -4.74 -20.69
C ARG A 146 -6.68 -4.33 -21.96
N ILE A 147 -7.69 -5.09 -22.38
CA ILE A 147 -8.39 -4.92 -23.67
C ILE A 147 -9.88 -4.66 -23.50
N THR A 148 -10.47 -5.20 -22.44
CA THR A 148 -11.90 -5.06 -22.21
C THR A 148 -12.22 -3.76 -21.48
N ARG A 149 -13.48 -3.31 -21.57
CA ARG A 149 -14.08 -2.27 -20.72
C ARG A 149 -13.28 -0.97 -20.68
N GLY A 150 -13.16 -0.30 -21.83
CA GLY A 150 -12.38 0.93 -22.00
C GLY A 150 -10.86 0.76 -21.94
N HIS A 151 -10.37 -0.47 -21.71
CA HIS A 151 -8.97 -0.88 -21.83
C HIS A 151 -7.95 0.11 -21.24
N PRO A 152 -8.12 0.51 -19.97
CA PRO A 152 -7.28 1.54 -19.36
C PRO A 152 -5.80 1.19 -19.41
N PHE A 153 -5.45 -0.09 -19.32
CA PHE A 153 -4.07 -0.56 -19.37
C PHE A 153 -3.63 -1.17 -20.71
N LEU A 154 -4.35 -0.91 -21.82
CA LEU A 154 -4.02 -1.38 -23.17
C LEU A 154 -2.52 -1.28 -23.50
N ASN A 155 -1.94 -0.14 -23.19
CA ASN A 155 -0.57 0.21 -23.55
C ASN A 155 0.38 0.26 -22.34
N LEU A 156 0.05 -0.43 -21.25
CA LEU A 156 0.87 -0.46 -20.03
C LEU A 156 2.27 -1.08 -20.28
N ASP A 157 2.41 -1.88 -21.34
CA ASP A 157 3.68 -2.43 -21.84
C ASP A 157 4.64 -1.35 -22.38
N ARG A 158 4.16 -0.14 -22.69
CA ARG A 158 5.01 0.97 -23.14
C ARG A 158 5.77 1.67 -22.02
N LEU A 159 5.44 1.37 -20.76
CA LEU A 159 6.13 1.97 -19.62
C LEU A 159 7.51 1.36 -19.45
N VAL A 160 8.50 2.23 -19.26
CA VAL A 160 9.89 1.87 -18.97
C VAL A 160 10.35 2.58 -17.70
N THR A 161 11.46 2.12 -17.11
CA THR A 161 12.07 2.74 -15.93
C THR A 161 12.22 4.25 -16.12
N GLY A 162 11.79 5.03 -15.12
CA GLY A 162 11.83 6.50 -15.12
C GLY A 162 10.56 7.19 -15.67
N ASP A 163 9.65 6.46 -16.33
CA ASP A 163 8.35 7.02 -16.71
C ASP A 163 7.54 7.42 -15.47
N SER A 164 6.77 8.50 -15.59
CA SER A 164 5.98 9.06 -14.48
C SER A 164 4.56 8.55 -14.45
N ILE A 165 4.09 8.22 -13.24
CA ILE A 165 2.69 7.91 -12.92
C ILE A 165 2.24 8.89 -11.85
N ALA A 166 1.26 9.74 -12.17
CA ALA A 166 0.69 10.71 -11.25
C ALA A 166 -0.60 10.15 -10.64
N VAL A 167 -0.68 10.13 -9.30
CA VAL A 167 -1.86 9.72 -8.56
C VAL A 167 -2.35 10.91 -7.74
N GLN A 168 -3.50 11.47 -8.11
CA GLN A 168 -4.07 12.64 -7.45
C GLN A 168 -5.14 12.24 -6.42
N VAL A 169 -5.02 12.78 -5.21
CA VAL A 169 -6.02 12.69 -4.13
C VAL A 169 -6.27 14.09 -3.60
N GLY A 170 -7.48 14.62 -3.81
CA GLY A 170 -7.80 16.01 -3.48
C GLY A 170 -6.83 16.98 -4.17
N ASN A 171 -6.16 17.82 -3.38
CA ASN A 171 -5.19 18.80 -3.85
C ASN A 171 -3.74 18.28 -3.94
N LYS A 172 -3.48 16.99 -3.69
CA LYS A 172 -2.14 16.41 -3.73
C LYS A 172 -1.97 15.46 -4.89
N ILE A 173 -0.82 15.53 -5.55
CA ILE A 173 -0.39 14.59 -6.58
C ILE A 173 0.84 13.84 -6.06
N TYR A 174 0.68 12.53 -5.90
CA TYR A 174 1.76 11.61 -5.61
C TYR A 174 2.38 11.17 -6.93
N LEU A 175 3.57 11.66 -7.22
CA LEU A 175 4.29 11.34 -8.45
C LEU A 175 5.19 10.12 -8.20
N TYR A 176 4.91 9.03 -8.90
CA TYR A 176 5.72 7.83 -8.89
C TYR A 176 6.57 7.74 -10.15
N LYS A 177 7.73 7.09 -10.02
CA LYS A 177 8.64 6.75 -11.11
C LYS A 177 8.71 5.24 -11.27
N VAL A 178 8.44 4.76 -12.48
CA VAL A 178 8.53 3.34 -12.81
C VAL A 178 9.94 2.85 -12.50
N THR A 179 10.05 1.75 -11.77
CA THR A 179 11.31 1.11 -11.39
C THR A 179 11.52 -0.21 -12.12
N SER A 180 10.45 -0.94 -12.43
CA SER A 180 10.53 -2.20 -13.18
C SER A 180 9.20 -2.58 -13.81
N THR A 181 9.29 -3.42 -14.84
CA THR A 181 8.16 -4.14 -15.45
C THR A 181 8.49 -5.63 -15.52
N LYS A 182 7.49 -6.49 -15.31
CA LYS A 182 7.67 -7.95 -15.39
C LYS A 182 6.38 -8.67 -15.76
N VAL A 183 6.52 -9.81 -16.42
CA VAL A 183 5.42 -10.75 -16.66
C VAL A 183 5.47 -11.85 -15.59
N VAL A 184 4.33 -12.16 -14.99
CA VAL A 184 4.20 -13.16 -13.91
C VAL A 184 2.98 -14.06 -14.10
N GLU A 185 2.95 -15.17 -13.38
CA GLU A 185 1.76 -16.02 -13.30
C GLU A 185 0.59 -15.29 -12.60
N PRO A 186 -0.67 -15.56 -12.99
CA PRO A 186 -1.85 -14.99 -12.31
C PRO A 186 -1.90 -15.25 -10.80
N THR A 187 -1.28 -16.34 -10.34
CA THR A 187 -1.19 -16.73 -8.92
C THR A 187 -0.10 -15.99 -8.13
N SER A 188 0.68 -15.12 -8.77
CA SER A 188 1.79 -14.38 -8.15
C SER A 188 1.32 -13.24 -7.25
N VAL A 189 0.64 -13.56 -6.15
CA VAL A 189 0.08 -12.59 -5.19
C VAL A 189 1.16 -11.75 -4.50
N SER A 190 2.41 -12.21 -4.49
CA SER A 190 3.53 -11.52 -3.83
C SER A 190 3.87 -10.17 -4.45
N VAL A 191 3.43 -9.90 -5.68
CA VAL A 191 3.68 -8.63 -6.36
C VAL A 191 2.98 -7.45 -5.69
N ILE A 192 1.90 -7.69 -4.94
CA ILE A 192 1.16 -6.63 -4.22
C ILE A 192 1.50 -6.57 -2.72
N PHE A 193 2.48 -7.35 -2.25
CA PHE A 193 2.95 -7.25 -0.87
C PHE A 193 3.53 -5.87 -0.56
N PRO A 194 3.56 -5.44 0.72
CA PRO A 194 4.13 -4.16 1.12
C PRO A 194 5.56 -3.94 0.60
N VAL A 195 6.35 -5.01 0.52
CA VAL A 195 7.58 -5.08 -0.27
C VAL A 195 7.35 -6.14 -1.37
N PRO A 196 7.26 -5.76 -2.66
CA PRO A 196 6.97 -6.70 -3.74
C PRO A 196 7.91 -7.90 -3.72
N GLY A 197 7.35 -9.11 -3.70
CA GLY A 197 8.10 -10.37 -3.68
C GLY A 197 8.59 -10.83 -2.30
N ASN A 198 8.44 -10.01 -1.24
CA ASN A 198 8.93 -10.34 0.10
C ASN A 198 7.83 -10.25 1.16
N LEU A 199 7.27 -11.40 1.56
CA LEU A 199 6.19 -11.49 2.55
C LEU A 199 6.59 -10.94 3.94
N LYS A 200 7.86 -11.09 4.32
CA LYS A 200 8.40 -10.61 5.60
C LYS A 200 9.07 -9.24 5.45
N GLY A 201 9.03 -8.67 4.25
CA GLY A 201 9.68 -7.42 3.93
C GLY A 201 9.01 -6.28 4.65
N ILE A 202 9.84 -5.42 5.22
CA ILE A 202 9.38 -4.20 5.88
C ILE A 202 9.56 -3.07 4.88
N ALA A 203 8.46 -2.47 4.43
CA ALA A 203 8.52 -1.37 3.48
C ALA A 203 9.27 -0.17 4.09
N SER A 204 10.29 0.31 3.38
CA SER A 204 11.07 1.52 3.69
C SER A 204 10.69 2.71 2.80
N GLY A 205 9.78 2.51 1.85
CA GLY A 205 9.28 3.54 0.94
C GLY A 205 7.84 3.29 0.52
N ALA A 206 7.30 4.22 -0.27
CA ALA A 206 5.98 4.13 -0.87
C ALA A 206 6.12 3.60 -2.31
N ILE A 207 5.55 2.42 -2.56
CA ILE A 207 5.55 1.75 -3.85
C ILE A 207 4.15 1.83 -4.47
N LEU A 208 4.08 1.89 -5.79
CA LEU A 208 2.88 1.69 -6.58
C LEU A 208 3.06 0.42 -7.42
N THR A 209 2.04 -0.43 -7.44
CA THR A 209 1.98 -1.61 -8.32
C THR A 209 0.77 -1.53 -9.23
N LEU A 210 0.97 -1.60 -10.54
CA LEU A 210 -0.09 -1.72 -11.53
C LEU A 210 -0.15 -3.14 -12.07
N THR A 211 -1.35 -3.73 -12.13
CA THR A 211 -1.55 -5.10 -12.62
C THR A 211 -2.56 -5.13 -13.77
N THR A 212 -2.26 -5.95 -14.78
CA THR A 212 -3.18 -6.19 -15.90
C THR A 212 -2.93 -7.56 -16.55
N CYS A 213 -3.86 -8.02 -17.39
CA CYS A 213 -3.69 -9.23 -18.19
C CYS A 213 -2.62 -9.05 -19.28
N THR A 214 -1.91 -10.12 -19.63
CA THR A 214 -0.94 -10.13 -20.73
C THR A 214 -0.79 -11.56 -21.29
N PRO A 215 -0.42 -11.75 -22.57
CA PRO A 215 -0.31 -10.74 -23.64
C PRO A 215 -1.66 -10.08 -23.98
N LYS A 216 -1.66 -9.10 -24.89
CA LYS A 216 -2.91 -8.51 -25.41
C LYS A 216 -3.80 -9.64 -25.95
N ASN A 217 -5.10 -9.54 -25.71
CA ASN A 217 -6.11 -10.56 -26.05
C ASN A 217 -5.99 -11.90 -25.29
N SER A 218 -5.16 -11.96 -24.24
CA SER A 218 -5.03 -13.13 -23.37
C SER A 218 -5.07 -12.74 -21.90
N ALA A 219 -5.51 -13.66 -21.06
CA ALA A 219 -5.45 -13.57 -19.59
C ALA A 219 -4.52 -14.62 -18.98
N GLU A 220 -3.68 -15.25 -19.79
CA GLU A 220 -2.76 -16.32 -19.38
C GLU A 220 -1.77 -15.85 -18.32
N LYS A 221 -1.21 -14.65 -18.49
CA LYS A 221 -0.24 -14.07 -17.56
C LYS A 221 -0.71 -12.71 -17.07
N ARG A 222 0.11 -12.10 -16.20
CA ARG A 222 -0.08 -10.71 -15.74
C ARG A 222 1.14 -9.87 -16.09
N LEU A 223 0.91 -8.69 -16.66
CA LEU A 223 1.93 -7.64 -16.72
C LEU A 223 1.85 -6.84 -15.43
N ILE A 224 3.01 -6.67 -14.79
CA ILE A 224 3.18 -5.93 -13.56
C ILE A 224 4.12 -4.76 -13.82
N VAL A 225 3.73 -3.58 -13.35
CA VAL A 225 4.60 -2.40 -13.29
C VAL A 225 4.77 -2.02 -11.82
N HIS A 226 6.01 -1.92 -11.37
CA HIS A 226 6.34 -1.33 -10.08
C HIS A 226 6.89 0.08 -10.27
N ALA A 227 6.53 0.97 -9.36
CA ALA A 227 7.02 2.34 -9.32
C ALA A 227 7.27 2.77 -7.88
N ALA A 228 8.25 3.63 -7.65
CA ALA A 228 8.53 4.21 -6.33
C ALA A 228 8.07 5.66 -6.29
N LEU A 229 7.59 6.11 -5.13
CA LEU A 229 7.24 7.52 -4.92
C LEU A 229 8.51 8.37 -5.07
N ASP A 230 8.42 9.37 -5.92
CA ASP A 230 9.50 10.30 -6.23
C ASP A 230 9.27 11.65 -5.54
N SER A 231 8.06 12.18 -5.66
CA SER A 231 7.71 13.49 -5.11
C SER A 231 6.21 13.63 -4.83
N ILE A 232 5.85 14.58 -3.98
CA ILE A 232 4.46 14.98 -3.72
C ILE A 232 4.33 16.44 -4.17
N LEU A 233 3.41 16.70 -5.09
CA LEU A 233 3.16 18.02 -5.66
C LEU A 233 1.80 18.53 -5.19
N ASP A 234 1.67 19.84 -5.04
CA ASP A 234 0.36 20.47 -4.91
C ASP A 234 -0.28 20.60 -6.30
N ALA A 235 -1.52 20.16 -6.43
CA ALA A 235 -2.26 20.14 -7.69
C ALA A 235 -2.46 21.54 -8.29
N ALA A 236 -2.40 22.60 -7.47
CA ALA A 236 -2.48 23.97 -7.95
C ALA A 236 -1.27 24.36 -8.82
N THR A 237 -0.07 23.89 -8.45
CA THR A 237 1.20 24.31 -9.06
C THR A 237 1.84 23.23 -9.94
N ALA A 238 1.33 21.98 -9.89
CA ALA A 238 1.85 20.88 -10.68
C ALA A 238 1.70 21.11 -12.21
N PRO A 239 2.64 20.58 -13.02
CA PRO A 239 2.53 20.60 -14.48
C PRO A 239 1.20 19.99 -14.97
N ASN A 240 0.57 20.61 -15.98
CA ASN A 240 -0.73 20.20 -16.53
C ASN A 240 -0.81 18.72 -16.92
N LYS A 241 0.29 18.12 -17.38
CA LYS A 241 0.34 16.69 -17.73
C LYS A 241 0.01 15.76 -16.56
N PHE A 242 0.24 16.19 -15.32
CA PHE A 242 0.01 15.41 -14.10
C PHE A 242 -1.32 15.72 -13.41
N LYS A 243 -1.95 16.86 -13.69
CA LYS A 243 -3.18 17.29 -13.05
C LYS A 243 -4.41 16.58 -13.62
N SER A 244 -5.32 16.14 -12.76
CA SER A 244 -6.64 15.66 -13.17
C SER A 244 -7.36 16.72 -13.97
N LYS A 245 -7.96 16.33 -15.10
CA LYS A 245 -8.94 17.14 -15.81
C LYS A 245 -10.32 16.90 -15.20
N ALA A 246 -11.12 17.97 -15.11
CA ALA A 246 -12.54 17.89 -14.78
C ALA A 246 -13.31 17.16 -15.88
#